data_AF-A0A6J8CSH8-F1
#
_entry.id   AF-A0A6J8CSH8-F1
#
_cell.length_a   1.000
_cell.length_b   1.000
_cell.length_c   1.000
_cell.angle_alpha   90.00
_cell.angle_beta   90.00
_cell.angle_gamma   90.00
#
_symmetry.space_group_name_H-M   'P 1'
#
loop_
_entity.id
_entity.type
_entity.pdbx_description
1 polymer ?
#
loop_
_entity_poly.entity_id
_entity_poly.type
_entity_poly.pdbx_seq_one_letter_code
_entity_poly.pdbx_strand_id
1 'polypeptide(L)'
;MNCKCLFNLLFFTTFVILSASQYGIEYSSEPSACVSCLNNKTCLPPDCFCCRDELRLPISKRDIPQIVFFTFDDALTDSATKFYHRLFNESRKNPNGCPISMTLFVSHHDTKYNNVNHMYRKGMEIAAHSVSHAHMSNANFMKEAKNQKRNLATLGGVPENEIVGWRSPFLEPVGDMQPNTLKKLGYTYDATLTYSKRSLKDNAPTPFTLDFGWPYDCKVKPCPKRRHFGFWEVPVVSLLDYLHKYDCVYVDGCNNPPPDESSAYKF
;
A
#
# COMPACT_ATOMS: atom_id res chain seq x y z
N MET A 1 1.16 -1.75 26.43
CA MET A 1 1.58 -2.06 25.05
C MET A 1 1.06 -0.95 24.13
N ASN A 2 1.94 -0.31 23.37
CA ASN A 2 1.58 0.79 22.48
C ASN A 2 1.17 0.17 21.12
N CYS A 3 -0.12 -0.10 20.92
CA CYS A 3 -0.65 -0.81 19.73
C CYS A 3 -0.74 0.08 18.47
N LYS A 4 0.08 1.12 18.33
CA LYS A 4 0.09 1.94 17.11
C LYS A 4 0.67 1.11 15.96
N CYS A 5 -0.08 1.04 14.87
CA CYS A 5 0.39 0.49 13.60
C CYS A 5 1.41 1.47 12.99
N LEU A 6 2.64 1.46 13.50
CA LEU A 6 3.75 2.09 12.81
C LEU A 6 4.19 1.11 11.73
N PHE A 7 4.27 1.57 10.48
CA PHE A 7 5.01 0.90 9.42
C PHE A 7 6.52 0.96 9.75
N ASN A 8 6.91 0.33 10.85
CA ASN A 8 8.29 0.14 11.27
C ASN A 8 8.61 -1.34 11.05
N LEU A 9 9.21 -1.63 9.89
CA LEU A 9 9.80 -2.93 9.59
C LEU A 9 11.01 -3.15 10.51
N LEU A 10 10.78 -3.74 11.69
CA LEU A 10 11.83 -4.22 12.57
C LEU A 10 11.95 -5.74 12.44
N PHE A 11 13.04 -6.25 11.86
CA PHE A 11 13.42 -7.66 12.02
C PHE A 11 14.94 -7.85 12.19
N PHE A 12 15.26 -8.80 13.05
CA PHE A 12 16.56 -9.11 13.64
C PHE A 12 17.56 -9.73 12.65
N THR A 13 18.83 -9.38 12.83
CA THR A 13 19.99 -9.89 12.10
C THR A 13 20.50 -11.20 12.71
N THR A 14 20.57 -12.25 11.89
CA THR A 14 21.64 -13.28 12.01
C THR A 14 21.94 -13.87 10.64
N PHE A 15 23.21 -13.76 10.22
CA PHE A 15 23.79 -14.33 9.00
C PHE A 15 24.09 -15.82 9.18
N VAL A 16 23.70 -16.67 8.21
CA VAL A 16 24.39 -17.92 7.90
C VAL A 16 24.36 -18.15 6.38
N ILE A 17 25.54 -18.34 5.79
CA ILE A 17 25.76 -18.73 4.39
C ILE A 17 25.80 -20.26 4.31
N LEU A 18 25.15 -20.90 3.33
CA LEU A 18 25.70 -22.09 2.64
C LEU A 18 24.90 -22.55 1.39
N SER A 19 25.70 -22.75 0.33
CA SER A 19 25.63 -23.52 -0.93
C SER A 19 24.33 -24.03 -1.55
N ALA A 20 24.33 -23.92 -2.90
CA ALA A 20 23.29 -24.27 -3.86
C ALA A 20 23.13 -25.77 -4.15
N SER A 21 21.90 -26.15 -4.49
CA SER A 21 21.58 -27.30 -5.34
C SER A 21 20.52 -26.88 -6.36
N GLN A 22 20.85 -27.00 -7.66
CA GLN A 22 19.97 -26.73 -8.78
C GLN A 22 18.91 -27.82 -8.91
N TYR A 23 17.64 -27.41 -8.93
CA TYR A 23 16.57 -28.15 -9.59
C TYR A 23 15.73 -27.16 -10.40
N GLY A 24 15.49 -27.50 -11.67
CA GLY A 24 14.84 -26.65 -12.65
C GLY A 24 13.40 -26.29 -12.29
N ILE A 25 13.01 -25.06 -12.59
CA ILE A 25 11.67 -24.51 -12.39
C ILE A 25 11.23 -23.85 -13.70
N GLU A 26 10.00 -24.15 -14.12
CA GLU A 26 9.26 -23.41 -15.15
C GLU A 26 9.28 -21.91 -14.82
N TYR A 27 10.01 -21.14 -15.62
CA TYR A 27 10.27 -19.73 -15.35
C TYR A 27 9.05 -18.90 -15.77
N SER A 28 8.19 -18.50 -14.82
CA SER A 28 7.54 -17.19 -14.96
C SER A 28 8.68 -16.18 -14.96
N SER A 29 8.89 -15.47 -16.08
CA SER A 29 10.01 -14.53 -16.20
C SER A 29 9.78 -13.33 -15.29
N GLU A 30 10.24 -13.46 -14.05
CA GLU A 30 10.46 -12.35 -13.11
C GLU A 30 10.99 -11.14 -13.87
N PRO A 31 10.42 -9.93 -13.68
CA PRO A 31 10.85 -8.76 -14.41
C PRO A 31 12.36 -8.51 -14.26
N SER A 32 13.01 -8.04 -15.32
CA SER A 32 14.47 -7.83 -15.34
C SER A 32 14.97 -6.93 -14.20
N ALA A 33 14.17 -5.96 -13.77
CA ALA A 33 14.46 -5.10 -12.63
C ALA A 33 14.46 -5.86 -11.28
N CYS A 34 13.53 -6.78 -11.06
CA CYS A 34 13.48 -7.61 -9.85
C CYS A 34 14.68 -8.56 -9.78
N VAL A 35 15.00 -9.23 -10.89
CA VAL A 35 16.19 -10.08 -10.99
C VAL A 35 17.48 -9.28 -10.74
N SER A 36 17.57 -8.08 -11.32
CA SER A 36 18.73 -7.19 -11.10
C SER A 36 18.85 -6.77 -9.63
N CYS A 37 17.73 -6.51 -8.97
CA CYS A 37 17.69 -6.17 -7.54
C CYS A 37 18.14 -7.34 -6.67
N LEU A 38 17.61 -8.54 -6.91
CA LEU A 38 17.94 -9.74 -6.13
C LEU A 38 19.42 -10.14 -6.23
N ASN A 39 20.05 -9.88 -7.37
CA ASN A 39 21.48 -10.11 -7.56
C ASN A 39 22.36 -8.98 -7.02
N ASN A 40 21.76 -7.87 -6.59
CA ASN A 40 22.49 -6.74 -6.07
C ASN A 40 22.75 -6.90 -4.56
N LYS A 41 24.03 -6.87 -4.16
CA LYS A 41 24.46 -7.06 -2.77
C LYS A 41 24.28 -5.83 -1.87
N THR A 42 23.91 -4.68 -2.43
CA THR A 42 23.76 -3.42 -1.69
C THR A 42 22.30 -3.09 -1.38
N CYS A 43 21.33 -3.69 -2.07
CA CYS A 43 19.92 -3.56 -1.71
C CYS A 43 19.59 -4.49 -0.54
N LEU A 44 19.60 -3.93 0.68
CA LEU A 44 19.37 -4.68 1.90
C LEU A 44 18.32 -3.97 2.78
N PRO A 45 17.45 -4.71 3.47
CA PRO A 45 16.55 -4.14 4.47
C PRO A 45 17.32 -3.44 5.61
N PRO A 46 16.73 -2.43 6.26
CA PRO A 46 15.39 -1.89 6.03
C PRO A 46 15.29 -0.87 4.89
N ASP A 47 16.43 -0.40 4.36
CA ASP A 47 16.48 0.76 3.46
C ASP A 47 16.13 0.41 2.01
N CYS A 48 16.28 -0.85 1.61
CA CYS A 48 15.94 -1.34 0.28
C CYS A 48 15.31 -2.73 0.35
N PHE A 49 14.21 -2.92 -0.37
CA PHE A 49 13.56 -4.22 -0.50
C PHE A 49 13.21 -4.45 -1.96
N CYS A 50 13.68 -5.57 -2.53
CA CYS A 50 13.42 -5.89 -3.92
C CYS A 50 11.97 -6.32 -4.14
N CYS A 51 11.41 -5.99 -5.31
CA CYS A 51 10.24 -6.70 -5.80
C CYS A 51 10.54 -8.20 -5.90
N ARG A 52 9.57 -9.01 -5.48
CA ARG A 52 9.64 -10.47 -5.49
C ARG A 52 8.25 -11.03 -5.71
N ASP A 53 8.14 -12.09 -6.49
CA ASP A 53 6.92 -12.89 -6.55
C ASP A 53 6.78 -13.77 -5.28
N GLU A 54 7.88 -14.12 -4.63
CA GLU A 54 7.87 -14.80 -3.32
C GLU A 54 8.85 -14.15 -2.34
N LEU A 55 8.40 -13.91 -1.10
CA LEU A 55 9.15 -13.17 -0.08
C LEU A 55 10.52 -13.81 0.24
N ARG A 56 10.73 -15.11 -0.07
CA ARG A 56 11.99 -15.89 0.09
C ARG A 56 12.76 -15.50 1.36
N LEU A 57 12.05 -15.45 2.48
CA LEU A 57 12.65 -15.19 3.79
C LEU A 57 13.29 -16.47 4.34
N PRO A 58 14.29 -16.37 5.23
CA PRO A 58 14.85 -17.52 5.95
C PRO A 58 13.91 -18.03 7.06
N ILE A 59 12.60 -18.03 6.82
CA ILE A 59 11.56 -18.59 7.67
C ILE A 59 10.59 -19.40 6.81
N SER A 60 9.96 -20.42 7.40
CA SER A 60 8.99 -21.24 6.68
C SER A 60 7.82 -20.38 6.20
N LYS A 61 7.27 -20.68 5.02
CA LYS A 61 6.05 -20.01 4.52
C LYS A 61 4.90 -20.04 5.54
N ARG A 62 4.82 -21.10 6.35
CA ARG A 62 3.81 -21.24 7.42
C ARG A 62 3.99 -20.28 8.59
N ASP A 63 5.21 -19.79 8.79
CA ASP A 63 5.57 -18.88 9.88
C ASP A 63 5.50 -17.40 9.43
N ILE A 64 5.31 -17.14 8.13
CA ILE A 64 5.11 -15.78 7.59
C ILE A 64 3.67 -15.35 7.89
N PRO A 65 3.45 -14.27 8.67
CA PRO A 65 2.10 -13.76 8.89
C PRO A 65 1.49 -13.24 7.59
N GLN A 66 0.25 -13.63 7.31
CA GLN A 66 -0.54 -12.96 6.28
C GLN A 66 -0.96 -11.59 6.79
N ILE A 67 -0.46 -10.54 6.13
CA ILE A 67 -0.87 -9.16 6.41
C ILE A 67 -2.04 -8.82 5.48
N VAL A 68 -3.09 -8.21 6.04
CA VAL A 68 -4.25 -7.71 5.29
C VAL A 68 -4.34 -6.21 5.51
N PHE A 69 -4.25 -5.44 4.42
CA PHE A 69 -4.38 -3.98 4.44
C PHE A 69 -5.83 -3.59 4.15
N PHE A 70 -6.57 -3.21 5.18
CA PHE A 70 -7.86 -2.56 4.99
C PHE A 70 -7.62 -1.07 4.72
N THR A 71 -7.97 -0.62 3.52
CA THR A 71 -7.82 0.79 3.15
C THR A 71 -9.14 1.38 2.72
N PHE A 72 -9.41 2.61 3.13
CA PHE A 72 -10.56 3.39 2.65
C PHE A 72 -10.07 4.73 2.14
N ASP A 73 -10.57 5.11 0.97
CA ASP A 73 -10.22 6.35 0.31
C ASP A 73 -11.30 7.41 0.59
N ASP A 74 -11.02 8.65 0.20
CA ASP A 74 -11.92 9.79 0.21
C ASP A 74 -12.26 10.42 1.58
N ALA A 75 -13.34 11.18 1.58
CA ALA A 75 -13.72 12.08 2.64
C ALA A 75 -14.15 11.32 3.90
N LEU A 76 -13.56 11.68 5.04
CA LEU A 76 -13.95 11.11 6.32
C LEU A 76 -15.16 11.85 6.90
N THR A 77 -16.35 11.42 6.48
CA THR A 77 -17.65 11.95 6.94
C THR A 77 -18.12 11.29 8.24
N ASP A 78 -19.16 11.84 8.86
CA ASP A 78 -19.77 11.24 10.07
C ASP A 78 -20.40 9.87 9.78
N SER A 79 -20.99 9.70 8.60
CA SER A 79 -21.60 8.43 8.17
C SER A 79 -20.53 7.35 8.00
N ALA A 80 -19.45 7.67 7.28
CA ALA A 80 -18.31 6.76 7.09
C ALA A 80 -17.68 6.39 8.43
N THR A 81 -17.42 7.38 9.29
CA THR A 81 -16.84 7.18 10.62
C THR A 81 -17.71 6.26 11.49
N LYS A 82 -19.03 6.46 11.50
CA LYS A 82 -19.98 5.59 12.21
C LYS A 82 -19.96 4.16 11.68
N PHE A 83 -19.75 3.96 10.38
CA PHE A 83 -19.60 2.64 9.78
C PHE A 83 -18.27 1.98 10.20
N TYR A 84 -17.17 2.72 10.08
CA TYR A 84 -15.83 2.26 10.46
C TYR A 84 -15.73 1.86 11.92
N HIS A 85 -16.39 2.58 12.84
CA HIS A 85 -16.45 2.18 14.25
C HIS A 85 -17.14 0.83 14.50
N ARG A 86 -18.13 0.47 13.69
CA ARG A 86 -18.78 -0.85 13.80
C ARG A 86 -17.87 -1.97 13.31
N LEU A 87 -17.12 -1.71 12.24
CA LEU A 87 -16.21 -2.70 11.63
C LEU A 87 -14.90 -2.86 12.41
N PHE A 88 -14.28 -1.77 12.86
CA PHE A 88 -12.99 -1.75 13.54
C PHE A 88 -13.18 -1.40 15.02
N ASN A 89 -14.06 -2.15 15.68
CA ASN A 89 -14.22 -2.05 17.12
C ASN A 89 -13.09 -2.81 17.85
N GLU A 90 -12.94 -2.54 19.15
CA GLU A 90 -11.83 -3.07 19.95
C GLU A 90 -11.97 -4.57 20.29
N SER A 91 -13.10 -5.21 19.96
CA SER A 91 -13.29 -6.65 20.16
C SER A 91 -12.65 -7.47 19.05
N ARG A 92 -12.45 -6.90 17.85
CA ARG A 92 -11.72 -7.55 16.76
C ARG A 92 -10.22 -7.31 16.93
N LYS A 93 -9.47 -8.39 17.17
CA LYS A 93 -8.05 -8.32 17.52
C LYS A 93 -7.20 -9.17 16.59
N ASN A 94 -5.99 -8.68 16.33
CA ASN A 94 -4.92 -9.45 15.72
C ASN A 94 -4.45 -10.56 16.69
N PRO A 95 -3.72 -11.59 16.21
CA PRO A 95 -3.16 -12.65 17.06
C PRO A 95 -2.26 -12.16 18.20
N ASN A 96 -1.67 -10.95 18.07
CA ASN A 96 -0.88 -10.31 19.11
C ASN A 96 -1.72 -9.61 20.21
N GLY A 97 -3.05 -9.69 20.15
CA GLY A 97 -3.98 -9.11 21.11
C GLY A 97 -4.28 -7.62 20.93
N CYS A 98 -3.63 -6.93 19.97
CA CYS A 98 -3.98 -5.55 19.63
C CYS A 98 -5.25 -5.51 18.75
N PRO A 99 -6.08 -4.46 18.84
CA PRO A 99 -7.18 -4.24 17.90
C PRO A 99 -6.71 -4.23 16.44
N ILE A 100 -7.56 -4.68 15.52
CA ILE A 100 -7.30 -4.52 14.09
C ILE A 100 -7.34 -3.03 13.71
N SER A 101 -6.57 -2.65 12.70
CA SER A 101 -6.47 -1.28 12.20
C SER A 101 -6.79 -1.19 10.71
N MET A 102 -7.01 0.04 10.24
CA MET A 102 -7.15 0.39 8.84
C MET A 102 -6.23 1.57 8.49
N THR A 103 -6.02 1.78 7.20
CA THR A 103 -5.39 2.98 6.65
C THR A 103 -6.46 3.82 5.94
N LEU A 104 -6.57 5.09 6.32
CA LEU A 104 -7.50 6.04 5.71
C LEU A 104 -6.72 6.98 4.78
N PHE A 105 -6.92 6.86 3.47
CA PHE A 105 -6.41 7.80 2.48
C PHE A 105 -7.40 8.95 2.33
N VAL A 106 -7.20 10.00 3.13
CA VAL A 106 -8.21 11.06 3.32
C VAL A 106 -8.03 12.18 2.30
N SER A 107 -9.10 12.53 1.58
CA SER A 107 -9.18 13.73 0.74
C SER A 107 -9.74 14.93 1.50
N HIS A 108 -9.48 16.17 1.06
CA HIS A 108 -9.90 17.35 1.83
C HIS A 108 -11.41 17.62 1.80
N HIS A 109 -12.01 17.60 0.61
CA HIS A 109 -13.40 18.02 0.43
C HIS A 109 -14.32 17.15 1.28
N ASP A 110 -15.32 17.74 1.92
CA ASP A 110 -16.29 17.09 2.82
C ASP A 110 -15.75 16.36 4.07
N THR A 111 -14.43 16.24 4.23
CA THR A 111 -13.82 15.63 5.42
C THR A 111 -14.13 16.44 6.68
N LYS A 112 -14.62 15.73 7.70
CA LYS A 112 -14.76 16.25 9.06
C LYS A 112 -13.46 15.97 9.83
N TYR A 113 -12.57 16.95 9.93
CA TYR A 113 -11.25 16.74 10.53
C TYR A 113 -11.28 16.33 12.02
N ASN A 114 -12.37 16.61 12.75
CA ASN A 114 -12.56 16.04 14.09
C ASN A 114 -12.60 14.50 14.06
N ASN A 115 -13.20 13.90 13.02
CA ASN A 115 -13.19 12.46 12.83
C ASN A 115 -11.79 11.96 12.47
N VAL A 116 -11.00 12.73 11.72
CA VAL A 116 -9.60 12.40 11.41
C VAL A 116 -8.79 12.29 12.71
N ASN A 117 -8.91 13.28 13.59
CA ASN A 117 -8.28 13.25 14.91
C ASN A 117 -8.73 12.03 15.72
N HIS A 118 -10.03 11.76 15.73
CA HIS A 118 -10.61 10.66 16.48
C HIS A 118 -10.09 9.30 15.99
N MET A 119 -10.07 9.06 14.67
CA MET A 119 -9.60 7.82 14.07
C MET A 119 -8.10 7.62 14.30
N TYR A 120 -7.30 8.69 14.16
CA TYR A 120 -5.89 8.67 14.50
C TYR A 120 -5.64 8.27 15.96
N ARG A 121 -6.38 8.87 16.91
CA ARG A 121 -6.26 8.55 18.34
C ARG A 121 -6.69 7.12 18.68
N LYS A 122 -7.52 6.49 17.84
CA LYS A 122 -7.87 5.07 17.91
C LYS A 122 -6.82 4.13 17.30
N GLY A 123 -5.71 4.66 16.79
CA GLY A 123 -4.61 3.88 16.24
C GLY A 123 -4.76 3.52 14.77
N MET A 124 -5.69 4.16 14.05
CA MET A 124 -5.80 4.04 12.59
C MET A 124 -4.71 4.89 11.94
N GLU A 125 -4.19 4.41 10.81
CA GLU A 125 -3.25 5.19 10.01
C GLU A 125 -4.02 6.24 9.20
N ILE A 126 -3.50 7.47 9.17
CA ILE A 126 -4.03 8.57 8.37
C ILE A 126 -3.00 8.91 7.27
N ALA A 127 -3.39 8.67 6.02
CA ALA A 127 -2.62 8.95 4.82
C ALA A 127 -3.33 10.02 3.96
N ALA A 128 -2.60 10.61 3.02
CA ALA A 128 -3.12 11.71 2.21
C ALA A 128 -3.67 11.25 0.85
N HIS A 129 -4.80 11.85 0.44
CA HIS A 129 -5.48 11.57 -0.83
C HIS A 129 -5.91 12.86 -1.56
N SER A 130 -4.96 13.78 -1.71
CA SER A 130 -5.15 15.12 -2.33
C SER A 130 -6.16 16.05 -1.63
N VAL A 131 -6.18 17.30 -2.07
CA VAL A 131 -7.15 18.29 -1.60
C VAL A 131 -8.41 18.25 -2.47
N SER A 132 -8.24 18.38 -3.78
CA SER A 132 -9.37 18.54 -4.70
C SER A 132 -9.98 17.24 -5.22
N HIS A 133 -9.30 16.10 -5.02
CA HIS A 133 -9.64 14.83 -5.66
C HIS A 133 -9.73 14.95 -7.21
N ALA A 134 -8.98 15.88 -7.79
CA ALA A 134 -8.90 16.05 -9.23
C ALA A 134 -7.91 15.05 -9.86
N HIS A 135 -8.00 14.88 -11.18
CA HIS A 135 -6.97 14.20 -11.95
C HIS A 135 -5.61 14.88 -11.76
N MET A 136 -4.59 14.07 -11.49
CA MET A 136 -3.27 14.58 -11.14
C MET A 136 -2.43 14.86 -12.40
N SER A 137 -1.65 15.92 -12.34
CA SER A 137 -0.75 16.36 -13.40
C SER A 137 0.52 16.93 -12.80
N ASN A 138 1.55 17.13 -13.64
CA ASN A 138 2.78 17.78 -13.22
C ASN A 138 2.56 19.18 -12.61
N ALA A 139 1.48 19.87 -13.00
CA ALA A 139 1.22 21.23 -12.56
C ALA A 139 0.59 21.30 -11.16
N ASN A 140 -0.26 20.33 -10.80
CA ASN A 140 -1.02 20.37 -9.53
C ASN A 140 -0.47 19.42 -8.45
N PHE A 141 0.21 18.33 -8.81
CA PHE A 141 0.55 17.24 -7.89
C PHE A 141 1.26 17.70 -6.62
N MET A 142 2.30 18.53 -6.75
CA MET A 142 3.04 19.02 -5.57
C MET A 142 2.16 19.84 -4.62
N LYS A 143 1.29 20.70 -5.17
CA LYS A 143 0.41 21.55 -4.36
C LYS A 143 -0.62 20.70 -3.64
N GLU A 144 -1.23 19.76 -4.35
CA GLU A 144 -2.23 18.82 -3.83
C GLU A 144 -1.64 17.95 -2.70
N ALA A 145 -0.48 17.33 -2.94
CA ALA A 145 0.17 16.47 -1.96
C ALA A 145 0.66 17.23 -0.72
N LYS A 146 1.26 18.42 -0.92
CA LYS A 146 1.75 19.25 0.20
C LYS A 146 0.60 19.77 1.06
N ASN A 147 -0.43 20.32 0.42
CA ASN A 147 -1.51 20.96 1.13
C ASN A 147 -2.36 19.93 1.87
N GLN A 148 -2.57 18.73 1.31
CA GLN A 148 -3.34 17.72 2.03
C GLN A 148 -2.59 17.18 3.25
N LYS A 149 -1.27 16.97 3.16
CA LYS A 149 -0.45 16.65 4.33
C LYS A 149 -0.60 17.69 5.43
N ARG A 150 -0.49 18.97 5.05
CA ARG A 150 -0.65 20.09 5.97
C ARG A 150 -2.04 20.12 6.59
N ASN A 151 -3.10 19.92 5.81
CA ASN A 151 -4.46 19.92 6.32
C ASN A 151 -4.69 18.80 7.34
N LEU A 152 -4.25 17.58 7.05
CA LEU A 152 -4.33 16.46 7.98
C LEU A 152 -3.56 16.73 9.28
N ALA A 153 -2.42 17.41 9.18
CA ALA A 153 -1.66 17.82 10.36
C ALA A 153 -2.34 18.92 11.17
N THR A 154 -2.70 20.03 10.52
CA THR A 154 -3.18 21.24 11.22
C THR A 154 -4.64 21.17 11.60
N LEU A 155 -5.49 20.60 10.75
CA LEU A 155 -6.93 20.49 10.98
C LEU A 155 -7.29 19.17 11.67
N GLY A 156 -6.62 18.08 11.29
CA GLY A 156 -6.84 16.75 11.88
C GLY A 156 -6.02 16.46 13.14
N GLY A 157 -5.03 17.30 13.47
CA GLY A 157 -4.19 17.13 14.66
C GLY A 157 -3.33 15.86 14.63
N VAL A 158 -3.06 15.31 13.44
CA VAL A 158 -2.13 14.19 13.26
C VAL A 158 -0.70 14.76 13.23
N PRO A 159 0.27 14.22 13.96
CA PRO A 159 1.66 14.65 13.83
C PRO A 159 2.11 14.55 12.37
N GLU A 160 2.66 15.64 11.83
CA GLU A 160 2.99 15.72 10.40
C GLU A 160 3.99 14.64 9.95
N ASN A 161 4.88 14.22 10.86
CA ASN A 161 5.84 13.13 10.65
C ASN A 161 5.22 11.72 10.70
N GLU A 162 3.98 11.57 11.16
CA GLU A 162 3.21 10.32 11.09
C GLU A 162 2.32 10.25 9.83
N ILE A 163 2.19 11.34 9.05
CA ILE A 163 1.48 11.36 7.77
C ILE A 163 2.46 10.99 6.65
N VAL A 164 2.67 9.69 6.48
CA VAL A 164 3.76 9.15 5.64
C VAL A 164 3.29 8.43 4.39
N GLY A 165 1.99 8.16 4.27
CA GLY A 165 1.38 7.50 3.11
C GLY A 165 0.70 8.46 2.15
N TRP A 166 0.74 8.11 0.87
CA TRP A 166 0.01 8.78 -0.21
C TRP A 166 -0.67 7.77 -1.12
N ARG A 167 -1.84 8.16 -1.64
CA ARG A 167 -2.49 7.51 -2.79
C ARG A 167 -3.02 8.62 -3.69
N SER A 168 -2.75 8.56 -4.99
CA SER A 168 -3.31 9.53 -5.94
C SER A 168 -4.77 9.20 -6.25
N PRO A 169 -5.65 10.21 -6.41
CA PRO A 169 -7.02 10.03 -6.90
C PRO A 169 -7.08 9.16 -8.15
N PHE A 170 -8.11 8.32 -8.22
CA PHE A 170 -8.37 7.39 -9.34
C PHE A 170 -7.23 6.40 -9.64
N LEU A 171 -6.29 6.24 -8.71
CA LEU A 171 -5.05 5.47 -8.89
C LEU A 171 -4.23 5.95 -10.11
N GLU A 172 -4.25 7.26 -10.37
CA GLU A 172 -3.51 7.88 -11.48
C GLU A 172 -2.11 8.35 -11.04
N PRO A 173 -1.03 7.66 -11.44
CA PRO A 173 0.32 8.10 -11.13
C PRO A 173 0.77 9.26 -12.02
N VAL A 174 1.68 10.09 -11.51
CA VAL A 174 2.30 11.21 -12.25
C VAL A 174 3.76 10.93 -12.62
N GLY A 175 4.05 9.71 -13.06
CA GLY A 175 5.38 9.29 -13.52
C GLY A 175 6.46 9.48 -12.47
N ASP A 176 7.69 9.79 -12.91
CA ASP A 176 8.83 10.03 -12.00
C ASP A 176 8.62 11.24 -11.07
N MET A 177 7.69 12.15 -11.38
CA MET A 177 7.45 13.33 -10.54
C MET A 177 6.84 12.94 -9.19
N GLN A 178 5.99 11.91 -9.18
CA GLN A 178 5.25 11.47 -8.01
C GLN A 178 6.17 11.04 -6.85
N PRO A 179 6.96 9.94 -6.96
CA PRO A 179 7.85 9.52 -5.88
C PRO A 179 8.89 10.60 -5.50
N ASN A 180 9.39 11.38 -6.46
CA ASN A 180 10.32 12.48 -6.17
C ASN A 180 9.69 13.58 -5.31
N THR A 181 8.45 13.96 -5.63
CA THR A 181 7.72 15.00 -4.89
C THR A 181 7.30 14.49 -3.52
N LEU A 182 6.79 13.27 -3.44
CA LEU A 182 6.38 12.64 -2.19
C LEU A 182 7.56 12.52 -1.22
N LYS A 183 8.72 12.02 -1.68
CA LYS A 183 9.94 11.97 -0.89
C LYS A 183 10.38 13.35 -0.39
N LYS A 184 10.32 14.38 -1.25
CA LYS A 184 10.65 15.78 -0.87
C LYS A 184 9.71 16.33 0.22
N LEU A 185 8.47 15.86 0.27
CA LEU A 185 7.47 16.23 1.26
C LEU A 185 7.47 15.31 2.50
N GLY A 186 8.44 14.40 2.61
CA GLY A 186 8.59 13.49 3.74
C GLY A 186 7.52 12.40 3.81
N TYR A 187 6.88 12.06 2.69
CA TYR A 187 6.17 10.78 2.56
C TYR A 187 7.20 9.65 2.40
N THR A 188 6.86 8.47 2.87
CA THR A 188 7.74 7.29 2.84
C THR A 188 7.29 6.24 1.84
N TYR A 189 5.97 6.17 1.58
CA TYR A 189 5.40 5.25 0.63
C TYR A 189 4.30 5.87 -0.23
N ASP A 190 4.15 5.31 -1.42
CA ASP A 190 3.02 5.50 -2.32
C ASP A 190 2.23 4.19 -2.44
N ALA A 191 0.92 4.30 -2.58
CA ALA A 191 0.00 3.18 -2.77
C ALA A 191 -0.92 3.43 -3.96
N THR A 192 -0.34 3.86 -5.08
CA THR A 192 -1.05 4.25 -6.30
C THR A 192 -0.82 3.25 -7.44
N LEU A 193 0.37 2.66 -7.56
CA LEU A 193 0.70 1.84 -8.71
C LEU A 193 -0.03 0.49 -8.63
N THR A 194 -0.71 0.15 -9.73
CA THR A 194 -1.58 -1.02 -9.80
C THR A 194 -0.85 -2.21 -10.42
N TYR A 195 -1.07 -3.39 -9.83
CA TYR A 195 -0.65 -4.67 -10.39
C TYR A 195 -1.89 -5.50 -10.74
N SER A 196 -2.09 -5.80 -12.02
CA SER A 196 -3.19 -6.64 -12.47
C SER A 196 -2.87 -8.13 -12.33
N LYS A 197 -3.57 -8.84 -11.44
CA LYS A 197 -3.61 -10.30 -11.46
C LYS A 197 -4.32 -10.79 -12.72
N ARG A 198 -3.72 -11.75 -13.42
CA ARG A 198 -4.27 -12.43 -14.60
C ARG A 198 -4.93 -13.76 -14.22
N SER A 199 -4.47 -14.38 -13.13
CA SER A 199 -5.04 -15.62 -12.60
C SER A 199 -4.98 -15.67 -11.06
N LEU A 200 -5.77 -16.56 -10.45
CA LEU A 200 -5.71 -16.79 -8.99
C LEU A 200 -4.35 -17.31 -8.53
N LYS A 201 -3.62 -17.99 -9.42
CA LYS A 201 -2.30 -18.58 -9.14
C LYS A 201 -1.18 -17.55 -9.26
N ASP A 202 -1.46 -16.35 -9.76
CA ASP A 202 -0.44 -15.32 -9.91
C ASP A 202 0.04 -14.88 -8.54
N ASN A 203 1.36 -14.90 -8.39
CA ASN A 203 2.02 -14.35 -7.23
C ASN A 203 1.97 -12.82 -7.30
N ALA A 204 1.45 -12.22 -6.24
CA ALA A 204 1.35 -10.78 -6.13
C ALA A 204 2.66 -10.20 -5.57
N PRO A 205 3.09 -9.01 -6.03
CA PRO A 205 4.23 -8.34 -5.44
C PRO A 205 3.97 -7.98 -3.98
N THR A 206 4.95 -8.26 -3.12
CA THR A 206 5.02 -7.66 -1.79
C THR A 206 5.45 -6.19 -1.91
N PRO A 207 5.18 -5.32 -0.92
CA PRO A 207 5.73 -3.96 -0.90
C PRO A 207 7.25 -3.97 -1.11
N PHE A 208 7.75 -3.00 -1.88
CA PHE A 208 9.16 -2.94 -2.26
C PHE A 208 9.59 -1.50 -2.50
N THR A 209 10.90 -1.26 -2.53
CA THR A 209 11.42 0.08 -2.82
C THR A 209 11.70 0.26 -4.31
N LEU A 210 11.50 1.48 -4.80
CA LEU A 210 11.69 1.83 -6.20
C LEU A 210 13.17 2.05 -6.59
N ASP A 211 14.12 1.53 -5.81
CA ASP A 211 15.57 1.57 -6.09
C ASP A 211 15.94 0.95 -7.43
N PHE A 212 15.15 -0.01 -7.90
CA PHE A 212 15.30 -0.65 -9.22
C PHE A 212 14.20 -0.25 -10.21
N GLY A 213 13.34 0.70 -9.83
CA GLY A 213 12.22 1.19 -10.63
C GLY A 213 10.98 0.29 -10.54
N TRP A 214 9.89 0.75 -11.16
CA TRP A 214 8.65 -0.02 -11.28
C TRP A 214 8.82 -1.12 -12.36
N PRO A 215 8.71 -2.41 -12.00
CA PRO A 215 9.07 -3.51 -12.88
C PRO A 215 7.89 -4.07 -13.70
N TYR A 216 6.66 -3.66 -13.39
CA TYR A 216 5.44 -4.27 -13.93
C TYR A 216 4.81 -3.45 -15.06
N ASP A 217 3.85 -4.06 -15.75
CA ASP A 217 3.06 -3.39 -16.79
C ASP A 217 2.35 -2.16 -16.22
N CYS A 218 2.56 -1.02 -16.85
CA CYS A 218 1.90 0.23 -16.45
C CYS A 218 0.47 0.31 -17.01
N LYS A 219 -0.51 -0.13 -16.20
CA LYS A 219 -1.93 -0.11 -16.57
C LYS A 219 -2.50 1.30 -16.63
N VAL A 220 -2.25 2.10 -15.59
CA VAL A 220 -2.63 3.52 -15.54
C VAL A 220 -1.38 4.35 -15.75
N LYS A 221 -1.33 5.10 -16.85
CA LYS A 221 -0.15 5.87 -17.26
C LYS A 221 -0.23 7.33 -16.79
N PRO A 222 0.91 7.99 -16.54
CA PRO A 222 2.29 7.47 -16.63
C PRO A 222 2.83 6.88 -15.31
N CYS A 223 3.41 5.68 -15.34
CA CYS A 223 4.17 5.13 -14.20
C CYS A 223 5.62 5.68 -14.18
N PRO A 224 6.29 5.67 -13.01
CA PRO A 224 7.72 5.99 -12.91
C PRO A 224 8.57 5.12 -13.85
N LYS A 225 9.57 5.73 -14.49
CA LYS A 225 10.51 5.08 -15.41
C LYS A 225 11.93 5.03 -14.86
N ARG A 226 12.23 5.86 -13.86
CA ARG A 226 13.54 5.98 -13.22
C ARG A 226 13.55 5.24 -11.87
N ARG A 227 14.75 5.18 -11.30
CA ARG A 227 14.99 4.65 -9.94
C ARG A 227 14.73 5.75 -8.92
N HIS A 228 14.04 5.41 -7.85
CA HIS A 228 13.73 6.29 -6.72
C HIS A 228 14.19 5.62 -5.42
N PHE A 229 15.48 5.81 -5.11
CA PHE A 229 16.16 5.12 -4.01
C PHE A 229 15.45 5.31 -2.66
N GLY A 230 15.17 4.21 -1.96
CA GLY A 230 14.55 4.18 -0.63
C GLY A 230 13.12 4.68 -0.56
N PHE A 231 12.44 4.92 -1.69
CA PHE A 231 11.02 5.27 -1.70
C PHE A 231 10.17 4.01 -1.90
N TRP A 232 9.24 3.76 -1.00
CA TRP A 232 8.44 2.55 -1.01
C TRP A 232 7.23 2.67 -1.94
N GLU A 233 6.96 1.59 -2.66
CA GLU A 233 5.66 1.36 -3.27
C GLU A 233 4.97 0.24 -2.51
N VAL A 234 3.71 0.45 -2.16
CA VAL A 234 2.77 -0.56 -1.68
C VAL A 234 1.79 -0.81 -2.84
N PRO A 235 2.06 -1.77 -3.74
CA PRO A 235 1.28 -1.92 -4.95
C PRO A 235 -0.18 -2.22 -4.65
N VAL A 236 -1.10 -1.57 -5.38
CA VAL A 236 -2.51 -1.94 -5.38
C VAL A 236 -2.66 -3.18 -6.26
N VAL A 237 -2.60 -4.34 -5.63
CA VAL A 237 -2.79 -5.63 -6.28
C VAL A 237 -4.27 -5.83 -6.56
N SER A 238 -4.63 -6.01 -7.82
CA SER A 238 -6.02 -6.27 -8.18
C SER A 238 -6.49 -7.64 -7.66
N LEU A 239 -7.76 -7.67 -7.28
CA LEU A 239 -8.49 -8.91 -7.09
C LEU A 239 -8.99 -9.40 -8.46
N LEU A 240 -9.31 -10.68 -8.56
CA LEU A 240 -10.22 -11.17 -9.59
C LEU A 240 -11.63 -11.09 -9.03
N ASP A 241 -12.63 -10.74 -9.81
CA ASP A 241 -14.03 -10.67 -9.33
C ASP A 241 -14.59 -12.04 -8.97
N TYR A 242 -15.83 -12.09 -8.44
CA TYR A 242 -16.45 -13.33 -7.94
C TYR A 242 -16.49 -14.47 -8.96
N LEU A 243 -16.62 -14.15 -10.26
CA LEU A 243 -16.63 -15.14 -11.34
C LEU A 243 -15.23 -15.42 -11.91
N HIS A 244 -14.21 -14.80 -11.35
CA HIS A 244 -12.83 -14.80 -11.82
C HIS A 244 -12.69 -14.38 -13.30
N LYS A 245 -13.54 -13.45 -13.76
CA LYS A 245 -13.60 -13.01 -15.16
C LYS A 245 -12.87 -11.70 -15.42
N TYR A 246 -12.97 -10.77 -14.48
CA TYR A 246 -12.36 -9.45 -14.60
C TYR A 246 -11.54 -9.14 -13.36
N ASP A 247 -10.45 -8.40 -13.54
CA ASP A 247 -9.71 -7.87 -12.41
C ASP A 247 -10.29 -6.54 -11.93
N CYS A 248 -10.15 -6.25 -10.64
CA CYS A 248 -10.62 -5.03 -10.01
C CYS A 248 -9.66 -4.59 -8.90
N VAL A 249 -9.28 -3.32 -8.92
CA VAL A 249 -8.32 -2.71 -7.97
C VAL A 249 -9.00 -2.13 -6.73
N TYR A 250 -10.31 -1.92 -6.80
CA TYR A 250 -11.18 -1.64 -5.67
C TYR A 250 -12.29 -2.69 -5.60
N VAL A 251 -12.67 -3.09 -4.39
CA VAL A 251 -13.69 -4.13 -4.16
C VAL A 251 -15.06 -3.70 -4.70
N ASP A 252 -15.42 -2.43 -4.54
CA ASP A 252 -16.64 -1.82 -5.06
C ASP A 252 -16.59 -1.53 -6.57
N GLY A 253 -15.41 -1.66 -7.19
CA GLY A 253 -15.20 -1.58 -8.64
C GLY A 253 -15.27 -2.92 -9.37
N CYS A 254 -15.54 -4.03 -8.67
CA CYS A 254 -15.61 -5.35 -9.31
C CYS A 254 -16.91 -5.52 -10.12
N ASN A 255 -16.78 -5.99 -11.38
CA ASN A 255 -17.90 -6.15 -12.31
C ASN A 255 -18.93 -7.20 -11.87
N ASN A 256 -18.45 -8.30 -11.28
CA ASN A 256 -19.30 -9.36 -10.76
C ASN A 256 -19.15 -9.41 -9.23
N PRO A 257 -19.94 -8.63 -8.47
CA PRO A 257 -19.95 -8.74 -7.02
C PRO A 257 -20.59 -10.07 -6.58
N PRO A 258 -20.19 -10.63 -5.42
CA PRO A 258 -20.90 -11.76 -4.84
C PRO A 258 -22.38 -11.43 -4.61
N PRO A 259 -23.31 -12.38 -4.86
CA PRO A 259 -24.75 -12.11 -4.77
C PRO A 259 -25.26 -11.93 -3.34
N ASP A 260 -24.53 -12.43 -2.34
CA ASP A 260 -24.90 -12.39 -0.93
C ASP A 260 -23.66 -12.47 0.00
N GLU A 261 -23.87 -12.23 1.29
CA GLU A 261 -22.83 -12.25 2.32
C GLU A 261 -22.15 -13.63 2.45
N SER A 262 -22.91 -14.72 2.34
CA SER A 262 -22.36 -16.08 2.44
C SER A 262 -21.40 -16.37 1.28
N SER A 263 -21.75 -15.90 0.09
CA SER A 263 -20.93 -16.00 -1.13
C SER A 263 -19.70 -15.12 -1.02
N ALA A 264 -19.84 -13.90 -0.49
CA ALA A 264 -18.71 -13.00 -0.22
C ALA A 264 -17.74 -13.55 0.83
N TYR A 265 -18.23 -14.25 1.86
CA TYR A 265 -17.38 -14.84 2.89
C TYR A 265 -16.57 -16.04 2.39
N LYS A 266 -17.11 -16.80 1.43
CA LYS A 266 -16.44 -17.96 0.85
C LYS A 266 -15.47 -17.61 -0.27
N PHE A 267 -15.67 -16.44 -0.86
CA PHE A 267 -14.84 -15.86 -1.91
C PHE A 267 -13.57 -15.26 -1.30
#